data_AF-A0A524GNU5-F1
#
_entry.id   AF-A0A524GNU5-F1
#
_cell.length_a   1.000
_cell.length_b   1.000
_cell.length_c   1.000
_cell.angle_alpha   90.00
_cell.angle_beta   90.00
_cell.angle_gamma   90.00
#
_symmetry.space_group_name_H-M   'P 1'
#
loop_
_entity.id
_entity.type
_entity.pdbx_description
1 polymer ?
#
loop_
_entity_poly.entity_id
_entity_poly.type
_entity_poly.pdbx_seq_one_letter_code
_entity_poly.pdbx_strand_id
1 'polypeptide(L)'
;MTLTFSPIDMDRQTDYLALLAQCPQVASDYSFLNIWACAEEYGLRWPWDEKLVWIKQTSPQEALWAPVGPWEAVDWESVFANTEAGSMTFIRVPETLAGIWQARLGARALSETERGNWDYLYAVSDLIDLPGNRFHNKKNLLNQFVKSNAFTYIDFGPRLIEQAMAMQEDWCTWRDCESSDMLSAENRA
;
A
#
# COMPACT_ATOMS: atom_id res chain seq x y z
N MET A 1 14.21 -16.37 -16.47
CA MET A 1 14.99 -15.14 -16.22
C MET A 1 15.35 -15.13 -14.74
N THR A 2 16.61 -14.88 -14.36
CA THR A 2 17.01 -14.89 -12.96
C THR A 2 16.69 -13.52 -12.35
N LEU A 3 15.69 -13.48 -11.48
CA LEU A 3 15.30 -12.26 -10.77
C LEU A 3 16.33 -11.95 -9.68
N THR A 4 16.95 -10.76 -9.72
CA THR A 4 17.90 -10.31 -8.69
C THR A 4 17.16 -9.49 -7.62
N PHE A 5 17.02 -10.06 -6.43
CA PHE A 5 16.31 -9.42 -5.33
C PHE A 5 17.20 -8.39 -4.61
N SER A 6 16.82 -7.12 -4.71
CA SER A 6 17.45 -6.01 -3.99
C SER A 6 16.50 -5.45 -2.92
N PRO A 7 17.02 -4.78 -1.87
CA PRO A 7 16.18 -4.00 -0.95
C PRO A 7 15.41 -2.91 -1.67
N ILE A 8 14.28 -2.48 -1.11
CA ILE A 8 13.55 -1.30 -1.59
C ILE A 8 14.44 -0.07 -1.43
N ASP A 9 14.54 0.75 -2.47
CA ASP A 9 15.49 1.85 -2.58
C ASP A 9 14.78 3.13 -3.05
N MET A 10 15.00 4.24 -2.34
CA MET A 10 14.47 5.56 -2.68
C MET A 10 14.96 6.05 -4.04
N ASP A 11 16.16 5.67 -4.48
CA ASP A 11 16.72 6.09 -5.77
C ASP A 11 15.90 5.56 -6.95
N ARG A 12 15.09 4.51 -6.72
CA ARG A 12 14.22 3.89 -7.73
C ARG A 12 12.77 4.40 -7.66
N GLN A 13 12.46 5.37 -6.80
CA GLN A 13 11.10 5.89 -6.61
C GLN A 13 10.49 6.39 -7.93
N THR A 14 11.24 7.17 -8.71
CA THR A 14 10.74 7.72 -9.99
C THR A 14 10.38 6.61 -10.98
N ASP A 15 11.26 5.62 -11.14
CA ASP A 15 11.03 4.47 -12.03
C ASP A 15 9.82 3.63 -11.56
N TYR A 16 9.68 3.46 -10.24
CA TYR A 16 8.58 2.69 -9.65
C TYR A 16 7.25 3.36 -9.92
N LEU A 17 7.17 4.68 -9.67
CA LEU A 17 5.96 5.46 -9.91
C LEU A 17 5.56 5.49 -11.39
N ALA A 18 6.53 5.44 -12.31
CA ALA A 18 6.26 5.36 -13.75
C ALA A 18 5.59 4.03 -14.15
N LEU A 19 5.96 2.91 -13.51
CA LEU A 19 5.29 1.61 -13.71
C LEU A 19 3.96 1.55 -12.96
N LEU A 20 3.88 2.11 -11.75
CA LEU A 20 2.65 2.17 -10.96
C LEU A 20 1.53 2.92 -11.68
N ALA A 21 1.87 4.02 -12.38
CA ALA A 21 0.91 4.77 -13.18
C ALA A 21 0.29 3.96 -14.34
N GLN A 22 0.87 2.82 -14.69
CA GLN A 22 0.37 1.92 -15.72
C GLN A 22 -0.48 0.78 -15.15
N CYS A 23 -0.59 0.65 -13.82
CA CYS A 23 -1.45 -0.34 -13.19
C CYS A 23 -2.93 0.01 -13.44
N PRO A 24 -3.75 -0.91 -13.96
CA PRO A 24 -5.20 -0.73 -14.11
C PRO A 24 -5.95 -0.47 -12.80
N GLN A 25 -5.42 -0.96 -11.68
CA GLN A 25 -5.94 -0.75 -10.33
C GLN A 25 -4.76 -0.57 -9.36
N VAL A 26 -4.90 0.34 -8.40
CA VAL A 26 -3.87 0.60 -7.38
C VAL A 26 -4.52 0.46 -5.99
N ALA A 27 -3.89 -0.31 -5.12
CA ALA A 27 -4.24 -0.42 -3.70
C ALA A 27 -3.28 0.42 -2.83
N SER A 28 -3.65 0.70 -1.59
CA SER A 28 -2.87 1.53 -0.66
C SER A 28 -1.45 0.98 -0.45
N ASP A 29 -1.30 -0.35 -0.37
CA ASP A 29 -0.03 -1.06 -0.25
C ASP A 29 0.98 -0.75 -1.37
N TYR A 30 0.51 -0.23 -2.51
CA TYR A 30 1.32 0.02 -3.70
C TYR A 30 1.91 1.43 -3.68
N SER A 31 1.55 2.27 -2.71
CA SER A 31 2.23 3.55 -2.59
C SER A 31 3.72 3.31 -2.34
N PHE A 32 4.57 4.09 -3.00
CA PHE A 32 6.01 3.97 -2.81
C PHE A 32 6.40 4.10 -1.33
N LEU A 33 5.73 5.02 -0.62
CA LEU A 33 5.96 5.23 0.80
C LEU A 33 5.65 3.97 1.62
N ASN A 34 4.53 3.28 1.37
CA ASN A 34 4.19 2.08 2.13
C ASN A 34 5.16 0.92 1.86
N ILE A 35 5.55 0.68 0.61
CA ILE A 35 6.52 -0.38 0.32
C ILE A 35 7.90 -0.07 0.91
N TRP A 36 8.27 1.20 1.02
CA TRP A 36 9.56 1.61 1.57
C TRP A 36 9.56 1.61 3.10
N ALA A 37 8.58 2.24 3.73
CA ALA A 37 8.45 2.34 5.18
C ALA A 37 8.23 0.96 5.82
N CYS A 38 7.42 0.09 5.19
CA CYS A 38 7.19 -1.26 5.69
C CYS A 38 8.21 -2.30 5.18
N ALA A 39 9.28 -1.87 4.49
CA ALA A 39 10.24 -2.79 3.89
C ALA A 39 10.95 -3.67 4.93
N GLU A 40 11.36 -3.08 6.06
CA GLU A 40 12.04 -3.81 7.13
C GLU A 40 11.12 -4.82 7.80
N GLU A 41 9.92 -4.39 8.22
CA GLU A 41 8.94 -5.23 8.93
C GLU A 41 8.55 -6.48 8.14
N TYR A 42 8.29 -6.33 6.84
CA TYR A 42 7.87 -7.42 5.97
C TYR A 42 9.04 -8.12 5.25
N GLY A 43 10.27 -7.61 5.41
CA GLY A 43 11.45 -8.07 4.66
C GLY A 43 11.27 -7.92 3.14
N LEU A 44 10.70 -6.79 2.70
CA LEU A 44 10.38 -6.57 1.30
C LEU A 44 11.63 -6.43 0.43
N ARG A 45 11.61 -7.14 -0.70
CA ARG A 45 12.63 -7.05 -1.75
C ARG A 45 11.98 -7.00 -3.11
N TRP A 46 12.60 -6.30 -4.04
CA TRP A 46 12.07 -6.13 -5.39
C TRP A 46 13.06 -6.52 -6.48
N PRO A 47 12.80 -7.58 -7.25
CA PRO A 47 13.45 -7.74 -8.53
C PRO A 47 12.65 -7.00 -9.61
N TRP A 48 13.40 -6.45 -10.54
CA TRP A 48 12.87 -5.71 -11.67
C TRP A 48 13.08 -6.52 -12.95
N ASP A 49 12.09 -6.50 -13.82
CA ASP A 49 12.26 -6.79 -15.24
C ASP A 49 11.87 -5.56 -16.07
N GLU A 50 11.85 -5.67 -17.40
CA GLU A 50 11.56 -4.54 -18.30
C GLU A 50 10.14 -3.97 -18.13
N LYS A 51 9.19 -4.77 -17.64
CA LYS A 51 7.76 -4.41 -17.58
C LYS A 51 7.19 -4.38 -16.17
N LEU A 52 7.77 -5.15 -15.25
CA LEU A 52 7.21 -5.37 -13.93
C LEU A 52 8.23 -5.11 -12.82
N VAL A 53 7.74 -4.50 -11.74
CA VAL A 53 8.38 -4.56 -10.43
C VAL A 53 7.71 -5.65 -9.64
N TRP A 54 8.45 -6.70 -9.33
CA TRP A 54 7.98 -7.74 -8.42
C TRP A 54 8.29 -7.31 -6.99
N ILE A 55 7.46 -7.73 -6.03
CA ILE A 55 7.67 -7.45 -4.61
C ILE A 55 7.56 -8.77 -3.87
N LYS A 56 8.66 -9.18 -3.24
CA LYS A 56 8.74 -10.38 -2.41
C LYS A 56 8.78 -9.98 -0.95
N GLN A 57 7.91 -10.61 -0.18
CA GLN A 57 7.85 -10.56 1.27
C GLN A 57 8.51 -11.82 1.83
N THR A 58 9.25 -11.69 2.93
CA THR A 58 9.83 -12.84 3.66
C THR A 58 9.31 -12.99 5.09
N SER A 59 8.59 -11.99 5.61
CA SER A 59 7.99 -12.00 6.95
C SER A 59 6.57 -11.43 6.90
N PRO A 60 5.58 -11.93 7.66
CA PRO A 60 5.65 -13.10 8.57
C PRO A 60 5.64 -14.44 7.82
N GLN A 61 5.42 -14.41 6.50
CA GLN A 61 5.47 -15.56 5.62
C GLN A 61 6.09 -15.15 4.28
N GLU A 62 6.68 -16.12 3.59
CA GLU A 62 7.18 -15.91 2.23
C GLU A 62 6.01 -15.85 1.25
N ALA A 63 5.91 -14.74 0.52
CA ALA A 63 4.88 -14.53 -0.50
C ALA A 63 5.36 -13.48 -1.52
N LEU A 64 4.71 -13.45 -2.67
CA LEU A 64 4.80 -12.32 -3.59
C LEU A 64 3.61 -11.40 -3.38
N TRP A 65 3.83 -10.10 -3.42
CA TRP A 65 2.72 -9.17 -3.66
C TRP A 65 2.44 -9.16 -5.15
N ALA A 66 1.29 -8.62 -5.54
CA ALA A 66 1.03 -8.45 -6.95
C ALA A 66 2.05 -7.46 -7.57
N PRO A 67 2.62 -7.80 -8.74
CA PRO A 67 3.66 -7.01 -9.36
C PRO A 67 3.09 -5.68 -9.89
N VAL A 68 3.94 -4.66 -9.96
CA VAL A 68 3.59 -3.32 -10.42
C VAL A 68 3.97 -3.14 -11.88
N GLY A 69 3.02 -2.75 -12.72
CA GLY A 69 3.23 -2.49 -14.14
C GLY A 69 1.98 -2.69 -14.99
N PRO A 70 2.11 -2.75 -16.33
CA PRO A 70 0.99 -2.77 -17.27
C PRO A 70 0.38 -4.17 -17.39
N TRP A 71 -0.42 -4.60 -16.42
CA TRP A 71 -0.90 -6.00 -16.30
C TRP A 71 -1.55 -6.59 -17.54
N GLU A 72 -2.31 -5.79 -18.31
CA GLU A 72 -2.98 -6.24 -19.54
C GLU A 72 -2.01 -6.54 -20.70
N ALA A 73 -0.81 -5.95 -20.66
CA ALA A 73 0.24 -6.12 -21.67
C ALA A 73 1.22 -7.25 -21.34
N VAL A 74 0.98 -7.99 -20.25
CA VAL A 74 1.81 -9.10 -19.79
C VAL A 74 1.23 -10.43 -20.25
N ASP A 75 2.10 -11.27 -20.81
CA ASP A 75 1.80 -12.68 -21.10
C ASP A 75 1.99 -13.50 -19.82
N TRP A 76 0.94 -13.56 -19.00
CA TRP A 76 0.96 -14.22 -17.69
C TRP A 76 1.19 -15.72 -17.81
N GLU A 77 0.65 -16.35 -18.84
CA GLU A 77 0.86 -17.76 -19.14
C GLU A 77 2.36 -18.07 -19.28
N SER A 78 3.08 -17.27 -20.08
CA SER A 78 4.53 -17.40 -20.25
C SER A 78 5.31 -17.03 -18.99
N VAL A 79 4.91 -15.98 -18.27
CA VAL A 79 5.58 -15.57 -17.02
C VAL A 79 5.52 -16.70 -15.99
N PHE A 80 4.34 -17.27 -15.73
CA PHE A 80 4.18 -18.31 -14.74
C PHE A 80 4.70 -19.68 -15.17
N ALA A 81 4.85 -19.93 -16.47
CA ALA A 81 5.50 -21.16 -16.95
C ALA A 81 7.03 -21.14 -16.80
N ASN A 82 7.66 -19.95 -16.86
CA ASN A 82 9.11 -19.81 -16.99
C ASN A 82 9.79 -19.18 -15.77
N THR A 83 9.06 -18.97 -14.68
CA THR A 83 9.58 -18.35 -13.46
C THR A 83 9.13 -19.14 -12.23
N GLU A 84 9.93 -19.07 -11.16
CA GLU A 84 9.56 -19.66 -9.87
C GLU A 84 8.30 -19.01 -9.26
N ALA A 85 7.95 -17.81 -9.72
CA ALA A 85 6.73 -17.09 -9.32
C ALA A 85 5.46 -17.92 -9.57
N GLY A 86 5.45 -18.79 -10.60
CA GLY A 86 4.32 -19.71 -10.87
C GLY A 86 4.04 -20.75 -9.80
N SER A 87 4.95 -20.91 -8.83
CA SER A 87 4.81 -21.82 -7.68
C SER A 87 4.61 -21.12 -6.35
N MET A 88 4.59 -19.78 -6.34
CA MET A 88 4.46 -18.97 -5.12
C MET A 88 3.02 -18.55 -4.86
N THR A 89 2.70 -18.33 -3.58
CA THR A 89 1.46 -17.67 -3.18
C THR A 89 1.59 -16.17 -3.37
N PHE A 90 0.56 -15.57 -3.98
CA PHE A 90 0.42 -14.14 -4.09
C PHE A 90 -0.56 -13.61 -3.04
N ILE A 91 -0.18 -12.49 -2.41
CA ILE A 91 -1.02 -11.74 -1.47
C ILE A 91 -1.16 -10.30 -1.95
N ARG A 92 -2.10 -9.54 -1.38
CA ARG A 92 -2.34 -8.12 -1.75
C ARG A 92 -2.54 -7.94 -3.26
N VAL A 93 -3.28 -8.89 -3.85
CA VAL A 93 -3.63 -8.91 -5.28
C VAL A 93 -4.96 -8.19 -5.47
N PRO A 94 -4.99 -7.06 -6.21
CA PRO A 94 -6.22 -6.34 -6.47
C PRO A 94 -7.15 -7.16 -7.36
N GLU A 95 -8.45 -6.94 -7.20
CA GLU A 95 -9.50 -7.69 -7.89
C GLU A 95 -9.32 -7.71 -9.41
N THR A 96 -8.90 -6.59 -10.02
CA THR A 96 -8.65 -6.51 -11.46
C THR A 96 -7.55 -7.48 -11.90
N LEU A 97 -6.43 -7.56 -11.17
CA LEU A 97 -5.34 -8.48 -11.53
C LEU A 97 -5.73 -9.95 -11.28
N ALA A 98 -6.41 -10.22 -10.17
CA ALA A 98 -6.94 -11.55 -9.88
C ALA A 98 -7.89 -12.02 -11.02
N GLY A 99 -8.75 -11.12 -11.51
CA GLY A 99 -9.61 -11.39 -12.67
C GLY A 99 -8.83 -11.67 -13.96
N ILE A 100 -7.78 -10.89 -14.25
CA ILE A 100 -6.89 -11.14 -15.40
C ILE A 100 -6.25 -12.53 -15.30
N TRP A 101 -5.67 -12.87 -14.15
CA TRP A 101 -5.04 -14.17 -13.93
C TRP A 101 -6.05 -15.32 -14.04
N GLN A 102 -7.24 -15.18 -13.45
CA GLN A 102 -8.30 -16.18 -13.54
C GLN A 102 -8.74 -16.43 -14.98
N ALA A 103 -8.88 -15.37 -15.78
CA ALA A 103 -9.27 -15.45 -17.18
C ALA A 103 -8.21 -16.11 -18.07
N ARG A 104 -6.93 -15.86 -17.79
CA ARG A 104 -5.77 -16.36 -18.58
C ARG A 104 -5.35 -17.78 -18.18
N LEU A 105 -5.35 -18.07 -16.89
CA LEU A 105 -4.78 -19.30 -16.33
C LEU A 105 -5.84 -20.34 -15.97
N GLY A 106 -7.12 -19.95 -15.94
CA GLY A 106 -8.23 -20.83 -15.59
C GLY A 106 -8.05 -21.46 -14.21
N ALA A 107 -8.27 -22.76 -14.11
CA ALA A 107 -8.19 -23.50 -12.84
C ALA A 107 -6.80 -23.51 -12.17
N ARG A 108 -5.76 -22.98 -12.83
CA ARG A 108 -4.41 -22.83 -12.26
C ARG A 108 -4.27 -21.59 -11.39
N ALA A 109 -5.16 -20.61 -11.51
CA ALA A 109 -5.21 -19.45 -10.64
C ALA A 109 -6.43 -19.60 -9.73
N LEU A 110 -6.17 -19.80 -8.44
CA LEU A 110 -7.21 -19.81 -7.41
C LEU A 110 -7.03 -18.54 -6.57
N SER A 111 -8.11 -17.81 -6.36
CA SER A 111 -8.10 -16.57 -5.59
C SER A 111 -9.15 -16.61 -4.49
N GLU A 112 -8.78 -16.14 -3.30
CA GLU A 112 -9.69 -15.95 -2.17
C GLU A 112 -9.61 -14.49 -1.69
N THR A 113 -10.73 -13.95 -1.23
CA THR A 113 -10.78 -12.57 -0.73
C THR A 113 -10.37 -12.51 0.73
N GLU A 114 -9.45 -11.62 1.08
CA GLU A 114 -9.09 -11.32 2.47
C GLU A 114 -9.73 -10.00 2.91
N ARG A 115 -10.81 -10.08 3.69
CA ARG A 115 -11.60 -8.92 4.11
C ARG A 115 -10.79 -7.96 5.00
N GLY A 116 -9.82 -8.47 5.76
CA GLY A 116 -8.95 -7.65 6.61
C GLY A 116 -8.12 -6.62 5.84
N ASN A 117 -7.89 -6.85 4.54
CA ASN A 117 -7.01 -6.04 3.69
C ASN A 117 -7.76 -5.12 2.72
N TRP A 118 -9.05 -4.85 2.95
CA TRP A 118 -9.82 -4.01 2.04
C TRP A 118 -9.52 -2.52 2.25
N ASP A 119 -9.19 -1.85 1.16
CA ASP A 119 -9.07 -0.39 1.14
C ASP A 119 -10.45 0.29 1.16
N TYR A 120 -10.52 1.39 1.91
CA TYR A 120 -11.68 2.29 1.90
C TYR A 120 -11.45 3.40 0.88
N LEU A 121 -12.19 3.34 -0.23
CA LEU A 121 -12.14 4.36 -1.27
C LEU A 121 -13.23 5.41 -1.08
N TYR A 122 -12.84 6.68 -1.12
CA TYR A 122 -13.74 7.83 -1.00
C TYR A 122 -13.55 8.77 -2.18
N ALA A 123 -14.64 9.37 -2.64
CA ALA A 123 -14.54 10.51 -3.54
C ALA A 123 -13.91 11.69 -2.78
N VAL A 124 -12.91 12.35 -3.37
CA VAL A 124 -12.26 13.50 -2.75
C VAL A 124 -13.27 14.61 -2.44
N SER A 125 -14.22 14.86 -3.35
CA SER A 125 -15.30 15.83 -3.15
C SER A 125 -16.17 15.52 -1.93
N ASP A 126 -16.43 14.23 -1.65
CA ASP A 126 -17.22 13.83 -0.47
C ASP A 126 -16.50 14.21 0.82
N LEU A 127 -15.18 14.09 0.86
CA LEU A 127 -14.36 14.41 2.03
C LEU A 127 -14.17 15.93 2.22
N ILE A 128 -14.24 16.71 1.14
CA ILE A 128 -14.15 18.18 1.17
C ILE A 128 -15.50 18.79 1.54
N ASP A 129 -16.56 18.44 0.80
CA ASP A 129 -17.85 19.13 0.87
C ASP A 129 -18.73 18.62 2.02
N LEU A 130 -18.49 17.37 2.46
CA LEU A 130 -19.29 16.66 3.44
C LEU A 130 -20.82 16.77 3.15
N PRO A 131 -21.30 16.37 1.95
CA PRO A 131 -22.64 16.70 1.49
C PRO A 131 -23.76 15.83 2.10
N GLY A 132 -24.94 16.43 2.26
CA GLY A 132 -26.17 15.72 2.60
C GLY A 132 -26.20 15.07 3.99
N ASN A 133 -27.22 14.24 4.21
CA ASN A 133 -27.50 13.67 5.53
C ASN A 133 -26.42 12.67 6.00
N ARG A 134 -25.79 11.95 5.07
CA ARG A 134 -24.74 10.95 5.39
C ARG A 134 -23.56 11.56 6.13
N PHE A 135 -23.18 12.79 5.78
CA PHE A 135 -22.02 13.48 6.37
C PHE A 135 -22.39 14.51 7.44
N HIS A 136 -23.69 14.64 7.78
CA HIS A 136 -24.18 15.63 8.73
C HIS A 136 -23.44 15.59 10.07
N ASN A 137 -23.22 14.39 10.63
CA ASN A 137 -22.51 14.24 11.89
C ASN A 137 -21.03 14.68 11.80
N LYS A 138 -20.33 14.35 10.70
CA LYS A 138 -18.94 14.79 10.49
C LYS A 138 -18.86 16.31 10.35
N LYS A 139 -19.80 16.92 9.62
CA LYS A 139 -19.91 18.37 9.48
C LYS A 139 -20.19 19.06 10.81
N ASN A 140 -21.02 18.47 11.66
CA ASN A 140 -21.28 18.98 13.01
C ASN A 140 -20.02 18.93 13.89
N LEU A 141 -19.25 17.84 13.87
CA LEU A 141 -17.97 17.74 14.58
C LEU A 141 -16.96 18.79 14.10
N LEU A 142 -16.84 18.99 12.79
CA LEU A 142 -15.98 20.04 12.23
C LEU A 142 -16.43 21.43 12.68
N ASN A 143 -17.73 21.74 12.59
CA ASN A 143 -18.28 23.02 13.04
C ASN A 143 -18.06 23.26 14.54
N GLN A 144 -18.18 22.22 15.36
CA GLN A 144 -17.89 22.29 16.78
C GLN A 144 -16.40 22.59 17.02
N PHE A 145 -15.51 21.85 16.35
CA PHE A 145 -14.07 22.06 16.46
C PHE A 145 -13.67 23.51 16.10
N VAL A 146 -14.18 24.02 14.97
CA VAL A 146 -13.89 25.38 14.48
C VAL A 146 -14.39 26.46 15.45
N LYS A 147 -15.54 26.25 16.09
CA LYS A 147 -16.10 27.21 17.06
C LYS A 147 -15.38 27.18 18.40
N SER A 148 -14.89 26.02 18.82
CA SER A 148 -14.36 25.80 20.16
C SER A 148 -12.85 25.97 20.28
N ASN A 149 -12.10 26.06 19.17
CA ASN A 149 -10.65 26.08 19.18
C ASN A 149 -10.10 27.22 18.31
N ALA A 150 -9.07 27.90 18.80
CA ALA A 150 -8.19 28.68 17.94
C ALA A 150 -7.21 27.72 17.27
N PHE A 151 -7.20 27.67 15.94
CA PHE A 151 -6.36 26.77 15.17
C PHE A 151 -5.84 27.44 13.89
N THR A 152 -4.81 26.85 13.30
CA THR A 152 -4.29 27.25 11.99
C THR A 152 -3.86 25.98 11.27
N TYR A 153 -4.27 25.85 10.01
CA TYR A 153 -3.75 24.83 9.13
C TYR A 153 -2.42 25.31 8.54
N ILE A 154 -1.40 24.45 8.59
CA ILE A 154 -0.07 24.74 8.06
C ILE A 154 0.34 23.52 7.24
N ASP A 155 0.77 23.76 6.01
CA ASP A 155 1.32 22.69 5.16
C ASP A 155 2.49 22.01 5.85
N PHE A 156 2.48 20.68 5.80
CA PHE A 156 3.57 19.88 6.36
C PHE A 156 4.88 20.15 5.60
N GLY A 157 5.99 20.20 6.34
CA GLY A 157 7.29 20.44 5.76
C GLY A 157 8.40 20.33 6.81
N PRO A 158 9.67 20.52 6.43
CA PRO A 158 10.83 20.20 7.27
C PRO A 158 10.80 20.81 8.67
N ARG A 159 10.26 22.04 8.80
CA ARG A 159 10.15 22.74 10.10
C ARG A 159 9.16 22.11 11.09
N LEU A 160 8.29 21.23 10.63
CA LEU A 160 7.26 20.56 11.44
C LEU A 160 7.62 19.11 11.77
N ILE A 161 8.74 18.57 11.25
CA ILE A 161 9.14 17.18 11.47
C ILE A 161 9.26 16.88 12.97
N GLU A 162 10.05 17.66 13.70
CA GLU A 162 10.24 17.49 15.15
C GLU A 162 8.92 17.55 15.93
N GLN A 163 8.00 18.42 15.50
CA GLN A 163 6.69 18.55 16.16
C GLN A 163 5.79 17.33 15.89
N ALA A 164 5.82 16.79 14.67
CA ALA A 164 5.08 15.58 14.33
C ALA A 164 5.66 14.35 15.05
N MET A 165 6.99 14.27 15.17
CA MET A 165 7.66 13.19 15.92
C MET A 165 7.30 13.24 17.41
N ALA A 166 7.33 14.42 18.03
CA ALA A 166 6.90 14.58 19.42
C ALA A 166 5.43 14.17 19.63
N MET A 167 4.53 14.55 18.71
CA MET A 167 3.13 14.13 18.76
C MET A 167 2.98 12.61 18.66
N GLN A 168 3.76 11.95 17.81
CA GLN A 168 3.78 10.50 17.66
C GLN A 168 4.27 9.81 18.94
N GLU A 169 5.34 10.33 19.58
CA GLU A 169 5.86 9.82 20.85
C GLU A 169 4.84 9.93 21.98
N ASP A 170 4.18 11.09 22.11
CA ASP A 170 3.09 11.31 23.07
C ASP A 170 1.94 10.33 22.82
N TRP A 171 1.55 10.13 21.56
CA TRP A 171 0.48 9.21 21.19
C TRP A 171 0.84 7.76 21.52
N CYS A 172 2.06 7.32 21.22
CA CYS A 172 2.50 5.97 21.50
C CYS A 172 2.66 5.69 22.99
N THR A 173 3.07 6.68 23.77
CA THR A 173 3.07 6.60 25.24
C THR A 173 1.65 6.43 25.78
N TRP A 174 0.69 7.17 25.23
CA TRP A 174 -0.71 7.08 25.66
C TRP A 174 -1.40 5.77 25.25
N ARG A 175 -1.09 5.27 24.05
CA ARG A 175 -1.70 4.05 23.49
C ARG A 175 -0.96 2.76 23.87
N ASP A 176 0.22 2.89 24.48
CA ASP A 176 1.12 1.78 24.76
C ASP A 176 1.45 0.99 23.48
N CYS A 177 2.02 1.67 22.48
CA CYS A 177 2.36 1.06 21.18
C CYS A 177 3.21 -0.20 21.32
N GLU A 178 4.07 -0.28 22.33
CA GLU A 178 4.94 -1.43 22.58
C GLU A 178 4.15 -2.71 22.92
N SER A 179 2.93 -2.56 23.44
CA SER A 179 2.05 -3.69 23.74
C SER A 179 1.39 -4.34 22.51
N SER A 180 1.51 -3.71 21.33
CA SER A 180 0.91 -4.18 20.08
C SER A 180 1.96 -4.22 18.98
N ASP A 181 2.23 -5.42 18.45
CA ASP A 181 3.19 -5.59 17.34
C ASP A 181 2.86 -4.68 16.15
N MET A 182 1.57 -4.50 15.84
CA MET A 182 1.11 -3.62 14.76
C MET A 182 1.45 -2.15 15.01
N LEU A 183 1.11 -1.61 16.19
CA LEU A 183 1.37 -0.21 16.50
C LEU A 183 2.87 0.06 16.67
N SER A 184 3.59 -0.92 17.22
CA SER A 184 5.04 -0.90 17.32
C SER A 184 5.71 -0.84 15.95
N ALA A 185 5.23 -1.64 14.98
CA ALA A 185 5.71 -1.61 13.60
C ALA A 185 5.37 -0.28 12.91
N GLU A 186 4.14 0.23 13.06
CA GLU A 186 3.73 1.53 12.51
C GLU A 186 4.60 2.68 13.05
N ASN A 187 4.99 2.64 14.33
CA ASN A 187 5.83 3.66 14.93
C ASN A 187 7.30 3.62 14.46
N ARG A 188 7.80 2.47 14.01
CA ARG A 188 9.17 2.33 13.47
C ARG A 188 9.27 2.73 12.00
N ALA A 189 8.18 2.58 11.25
CA ALA A 189 8.08 2.84 9.82
C ALA A 189 8.11 4.34 9.50
#